data_AF-A0AB73V9Y4-F1
#
_entry.id   AF-A0AB73V9Y4-F1
#
_cell.length_a   1.000
_cell.length_b   1.000
_cell.length_c   1.000
_cell.angle_alpha   90.00
_cell.angle_beta   90.00
_cell.angle_gamma   90.00
#
_symmetry.space_group_name_H-M   'P 1'
#
loop_
_entity.id
_entity.type
_entity.pdbx_description
1 polymer ?
#
loop_
_entity_poly.entity_id
_entity_poly.type
_entity_poly.pdbx_seq_one_letter_code
_entity_poly.pdbx_strand_id
1 'polypeptide(L)' 'MMFPILINLFINGILQPLSSYQVVAGQLTLLSPDAPVQGASIILQFITIS' A
#
# COMPACT_ATOMS: atom_id res chain seq x y z
N MET A 1 5.04 18.15 -7.54
CA MET A 1 4.20 16.93 -7.59
C MET A 1 3.54 16.83 -6.22
N MET A 2 2.21 16.71 -6.14
CA MET A 2 1.49 16.66 -4.86
C MET A 2 1.61 15.25 -4.28
N PHE A 3 2.09 15.13 -3.04
CA PHE A 3 2.16 13.85 -2.34
C PHE A 3 0.88 13.61 -1.53
N PRO A 4 0.34 12.38 -1.51
CA PRO A 4 -0.80 12.05 -0.66
C PRO A 4 -0.43 12.20 0.82
N ILE A 5 -1.38 12.72 1.60
CA ILE A 5 -1.20 13.00 3.04
C ILE A 5 -1.37 11.71 3.85
N LEU A 6 -2.24 10.82 3.37
CA LEU A 6 -2.50 9.52 3.96
C LEU A 6 -2.44 8.45 2.87
N ILE A 7 -1.78 7.34 3.17
CA ILE A 7 -1.76 6.13 2.35
C ILE A 7 -2.11 4.95 3.26
N ASN A 8 -3.06 4.13 2.83
CA ASN A 8 -3.39 2.85 3.44
C ASN A 8 -3.25 1.75 2.39
N LEU A 9 -2.59 0.66 2.78
CA LEU A 9 -2.52 -0.56 1.99
C LEU A 9 -3.42 -1.62 2.62
N PHE A 10 -4.30 -2.20 1.82
CA PHE A 10 -5.09 -3.36 2.20
C PHE A 10 -4.67 -4.56 1.35
N ILE A 11 -4.37 -5.69 2.00
CA ILE A 11 -4.10 -6.97 1.34
C ILE A 11 -5.15 -7.96 1.83
N ASN A 12 -5.90 -8.54 0.90
CA ASN A 12 -7.01 -9.46 1.19
C ASN A 12 -8.03 -8.89 2.21
N GLY A 13 -8.29 -7.57 2.13
CA GLY A 13 -9.18 -6.86 3.05
C GLY A 13 -8.57 -6.44 4.39
N ILE A 14 -7.32 -6.79 4.69
CA ILE A 14 -6.65 -6.47 5.96
C ILE A 14 -5.73 -5.24 5.79
N LEU A 15 -5.87 -4.24 6.67
CA LEU A 15 -4.99 -3.08 6.71
C LEU A 15 -3.56 -3.50 7.08
N GLN A 16 -2.60 -3.12 6.24
CA GLN A 16 -1.20 -3.43 6.43
C GLN A 16 -0.51 -2.32 7.25
N PRO A 17 0.40 -2.66 8.18
CA PRO A 17 1.20 -1.68 8.92
C PRO A 17 2.05 -0.82 7.99
N LEU A 18 2.23 0.47 8.31
CA LEU A 18 3.07 1.38 7.50
C LEU A 18 4.53 0.90 7.36
N SER A 19 5.05 0.14 8.33
CA SER A 19 6.39 -0.45 8.27
C SER A 19 6.51 -1.65 7.32
N SER A 20 5.39 -2.18 6.81
CA SER A 20 5.37 -3.37 5.95
C SER A 20 5.41 -3.06 4.46
N TYR A 21 5.40 -1.79 4.06
CA TYR A 21 5.43 -1.40 2.66
C TYR A 21 6.03 0.00 2.43
N GLN A 22 6.46 0.23 1.20
CA GLN A 22 6.92 1.53 0.72
C GLN A 22 6.18 1.89 -0.57
N VAL A 23 5.80 3.15 -0.70
CA VAL A 23 5.17 3.69 -1.91
C VAL A 23 6.04 4.80 -2.48
N VAL A 24 6.35 4.68 -3.76
CA VAL A 24 6.95 5.74 -4.58
C VAL A 24 6.16 5.86 -5.88
N ALA A 25 6.43 6.91 -6.66
CA ALA A 25 5.73 7.11 -7.93
C ALA A 25 5.88 5.88 -8.85
N GLY A 26 4.75 5.25 -9.18
CA GLY A 26 4.70 4.07 -10.05
C GLY A 26 5.06 2.74 -9.40
N GLN A 27 5.37 2.70 -8.08
CA GLN A 27 5.79 1.46 -7.43
C GLN A 27 5.26 1.35 -5.99
N LEU A 28 4.72 0.16 -5.69
CA LEU A 28 4.44 -0.33 -4.34
C LEU A 28 5.41 -1.49 -4.06
N THR A 29 6.20 -1.37 -3.01
CA THR A 29 7.11 -2.42 -2.54
C THR A 29 6.60 -2.97 -1.22
N LEU A 30 6.38 -4.28 -1.14
CA LEU A 30 6.10 -4.97 0.13
C LEU A 30 7.44 -5.32 0.80
N LEU A 31 7.57 -4.95 2.06
CA LEU A 31 8.76 -5.20 2.88
C LEU A 31 8.62 -6.50 3.71
N SER A 32 7.50 -7.19 3.57
CA SER A 32 7.27 -8.53 4.10
C SER A 32 8.14 -9.56 3.37
N PRO A 33 8.75 -10.53 4.07
CA PRO A 33 9.47 -11.64 3.43
C PRO A 33 8.52 -12.55 2.62
N ASP A 34 7.25 -12.61 3.03
CA ASP A 34 6.25 -13.45 2.39
C ASP A 34 5.42 -12.65 1.39
N ALA A 35 5.25 -13.23 0.19
CA ALA A 35 4.36 -12.71 -0.82
C ALA A 35 2.89 -12.88 -0.39
N PRO A 36 1.97 -11.99 -0.84
CA PRO A 36 0.55 -12.22 -0.67
C PRO A 36 0.11 -13.56 -1.28
N VAL A 37 -0.90 -14.18 -0.70
CA VAL A 37 -1.52 -15.39 -1.24
C VAL A 37 -1.95 -15.13 -2.68
N GLN A 38 -1.75 -16.13 -3.55
CA GLN A 38 -2.13 -16.02 -4.96
C GLN A 38 -3.60 -15.64 -5.10
N GLY A 39 -3.88 -14.60 -5.89
CA GLY A 39 -5.23 -14.09 -6.10
C GLY A 39 -5.73 -13.13 -5.00
N ALA A 40 -4.94 -12.84 -3.97
CA ALA A 40 -5.30 -11.84 -2.97
C ALA A 40 -5.44 -10.44 -3.59
N SER A 41 -6.52 -9.75 -3.25
CA SER A 41 -6.72 -8.35 -3.66
C SER A 41 -5.71 -7.44 -2.96
N ILE A 42 -5.09 -6.53 -3.72
CA ILE A 42 -4.20 -5.49 -3.21
C ILE A 42 -4.82 -4.13 -3.54
N ILE A 43 -5.15 -3.36 -2.51
CA ILE A 43 -5.81 -2.06 -2.66
C ILE A 43 -4.95 -1.00 -1.98
N LEU A 44 -4.48 -0.02 -2.76
CA LEU A 44 -3.79 1.15 -2.26
C LEU A 44 -4.78 2.33 -2.23
N GLN A 45 -5.20 2.73 -1.03
CA GLN A 45 -6.06 3.88 -0.81
C GLN A 45 -5.21 5.08 -0.43
N PHE A 46 -5.52 6.25 -0.99
CA PHE A 46 -4.83 7.49 -0.63
C PHE A 46 -5.78 8.68 -0.57
N ILE A 47 -5.43 9.68 0.23
CA ILE A 47 -6.13 10.97 0.31
C ILE A 47 -5.16 12.08 -0.08
N THR A 48 -5.58 12.90 -1.05
CA THR A 48 -4.94 14.16 -1.41
C THR A 48 -5.89 15.31 -1.09
N ILE A 49 -5.36 16.41 -0.56
CA ILE A 49 -6.11 17.67 -0.37
C ILE A 49 -5.41 18.72 -1.23
N SER A 50 -6.18 19.45 -2.03
CA SER A 50 -5.72 20.52 -2.93
C SER A 50 -6.30 21.86 -2.54
#